data_AF-A0A1Y2CQA5-F1
#
_entry.id   AF-A0A1Y2CQA5-F1
#
_cell.length_a   1.000
_cell.length_b   1.000
_cell.length_c   1.000
_cell.angle_alpha   90.00
_cell.angle_beta   90.00
_cell.angle_gamma   90.00
#
_symmetry.space_group_name_H-M   'P 1'
#
loop_
_entity.id
_entity.type
_entity.pdbx_description
1 polymer ?
#
loop_
_entity_poly.entity_id
_entity_poly.type
_entity_poly.pdbx_seq_one_letter_code
_entity_poly.pdbx_strand_id
1 'polypeptide(L)'
;LFKDTLSKGYANNYFALAGNFTTQSDPSYCGLGTLCMVLNAVEVDPCKRWKGIWRWWADDMLECCYSLEYVRKHGIDFRDFICLSRCNGLTVIPKRAENYTKQEFIQDVEEACQTYDKHIIISYSRKGLGQTGDGHYSPIGGYHKKTNNMLILDVARYKYPSYWCDIDLLWKSLNMIDKVTGHSRGY
;
A
#
# COMPACT_ATOMS: atom_id res chain seq x y z
N LEU A 1 6.48 1.75 -20.45
CA LEU A 1 5.38 2.02 -19.50
C LEU A 1 5.68 3.28 -18.70
N PHE A 2 6.61 3.25 -17.74
CA PHE A 2 6.84 4.39 -16.82
C PHE A 2 7.05 5.76 -17.48
N LYS A 3 7.93 5.89 -18.48
CA LYS A 3 8.17 7.17 -19.19
C LYS A 3 6.88 7.77 -19.78
N ASP A 4 6.03 6.94 -20.40
CA ASP A 4 4.75 7.38 -20.97
C ASP A 4 3.77 7.79 -19.86
N THR A 5 3.64 6.96 -18.82
CA THR A 5 2.81 7.23 -17.64
C THR A 5 3.16 8.57 -17.00
N LEU A 6 4.45 8.80 -16.73
CA LEU A 6 4.95 10.02 -16.11
C LEU A 6 4.70 11.24 -17.01
N SER A 7 5.01 11.13 -18.31
CA SER A 7 4.79 12.24 -19.26
C SER A 7 3.32 12.67 -19.39
N LYS A 8 2.39 11.78 -19.04
CA LYS A 8 0.94 12.02 -19.06
C LYS A 8 0.37 12.39 -17.69
N GLY A 9 1.21 12.53 -16.66
CA GLY A 9 0.79 12.92 -15.31
C GLY A 9 0.09 11.81 -14.50
N TYR A 10 0.20 10.55 -14.89
CA TYR A 10 -0.42 9.42 -14.16
C TYR A 10 0.59 8.66 -13.27
N ALA A 11 1.66 9.34 -12.84
CA ALA A 11 2.65 8.82 -11.89
C ALA A 11 3.29 9.95 -11.07
N ASN A 12 2.55 11.02 -10.77
CA ASN A 12 3.07 12.15 -10.00
C ASN A 12 3.37 11.74 -8.55
N ASN A 13 2.48 10.91 -7.98
CA ASN A 13 2.62 10.33 -6.65
C ASN A 13 3.87 9.43 -6.50
N TYR A 14 4.46 8.97 -7.61
CA TYR A 14 5.64 8.12 -7.61
C TYR A 14 6.81 8.76 -6.88
N PHE A 15 7.08 10.05 -7.08
CA PHE A 15 8.28 10.68 -6.50
C PHE A 15 8.22 10.74 -4.98
N ALA A 16 7.05 11.08 -4.42
CA ALA A 16 6.83 11.05 -2.98
C ALA A 16 7.01 9.62 -2.42
N LEU A 17 6.44 8.61 -3.09
CA LEU A 17 6.58 7.21 -2.66
C LEU A 17 8.00 6.67 -2.84
N ALA A 18 8.67 7.00 -3.94
CA ALA A 18 10.01 6.51 -4.29
C ALA A 18 11.07 7.07 -3.36
N GLY A 19 10.96 8.35 -2.98
CA GLY A 19 11.83 8.96 -1.97
C GLY A 19 11.72 8.29 -0.59
N ASN A 20 10.58 7.64 -0.34
CA ASN A 20 10.26 6.97 0.92
C ASN A 20 10.29 5.44 0.82
N PHE A 21 10.74 4.88 -0.30
CA PHE A 21 10.59 3.46 -0.58
C PHE A 21 11.47 2.60 0.33
N THR A 22 10.82 1.88 1.24
CA THR A 22 11.47 1.01 2.22
C THR A 22 11.27 -0.47 1.93
N THR A 23 12.14 -1.30 2.50
CA THR A 23 11.94 -2.75 2.56
C THR A 23 11.23 -3.06 3.87
N GLN A 24 10.18 -3.89 3.86
CA GLN A 24 9.57 -4.37 5.11
C GLN A 24 10.65 -5.04 6.00
N SER A 25 10.76 -4.65 7.28
CA SER A 25 11.84 -5.16 8.14
C SER A 25 11.64 -6.61 8.60
N ASP A 26 10.41 -7.11 8.53
CA ASP A 26 10.02 -8.48 8.89
C ASP A 26 9.07 -9.04 7.82
N PRO A 27 9.09 -10.36 7.53
CA PRO A 27 8.14 -10.99 6.59
C PRO A 27 6.65 -10.71 6.85
N SER A 28 6.27 -10.46 8.10
CA SER A 28 4.90 -10.12 8.51
C SER A 28 4.57 -8.62 8.40
N TYR A 29 5.58 -7.76 8.16
CA TYR A 29 5.47 -6.30 8.24
C TYR A 29 5.15 -5.61 6.91
N CYS A 30 4.66 -6.33 5.89
CA CYS A 30 4.29 -5.69 4.63
C CYS A 30 3.30 -4.52 4.83
N GLY A 31 2.34 -4.67 5.75
CA GLY A 31 1.41 -3.61 6.13
C GLY A 31 2.11 -2.42 6.81
N LEU A 32 2.96 -2.68 7.81
CA LEU A 32 3.69 -1.62 8.52
C LEU A 32 4.65 -0.86 7.60
N GLY A 33 5.44 -1.59 6.79
CA GLY A 33 6.36 -0.99 5.83
C GLY A 33 5.63 -0.13 4.80
N THR A 34 4.49 -0.60 4.29
CA THR A 34 3.63 0.18 3.38
C THR A 34 3.10 1.44 4.04
N LEU A 35 2.64 1.35 5.29
CA LEU A 35 2.12 2.50 6.02
C LEU A 35 3.22 3.54 6.31
N CYS A 36 4.42 3.12 6.73
CA CYS A 36 5.55 4.03 6.92
C CYS A 36 5.94 4.75 5.62
N MET A 37 5.92 4.05 4.48
CA MET A 37 6.17 4.70 3.19
C MET A 37 5.20 5.84 2.94
N VAL A 38 3.90 5.60 3.15
CA VAL A 38 2.86 6.60 2.89
C VAL A 38 2.88 7.73 3.91
N LEU A 39 3.04 7.42 5.20
CA LEU A 39 3.16 8.44 6.26
C LEU A 39 4.31 9.41 6.00
N ASN A 40 5.48 8.90 5.59
CA ASN A 40 6.60 9.76 5.23
C ASN A 40 6.39 10.48 3.90
N ALA A 41 5.72 9.85 2.92
CA ALA A 41 5.40 10.48 1.63
C ALA A 41 4.47 11.69 1.76
N VAL A 42 3.54 11.66 2.72
CA VAL A 42 2.66 12.79 3.06
C VAL A 42 3.18 13.64 4.22
N GLU A 43 4.44 13.46 4.61
CA GLU A 43 5.15 14.26 5.62
C GLU A 43 4.44 14.36 6.99
N VAL A 44 3.75 13.30 7.40
CA VAL A 44 3.11 13.25 8.73
C VAL A 44 4.17 13.20 9.81
N ASP A 45 4.17 14.18 10.71
CA ASP A 45 5.10 14.23 11.84
C ASP A 45 4.80 13.11 12.85
N PRO A 46 5.73 12.17 13.12
CA PRO A 46 5.51 11.13 14.12
C PRO A 46 5.45 11.65 15.56
N CYS A 47 5.79 12.93 15.79
CA CYS A 47 5.91 13.54 17.12
C CYS A 47 6.85 12.77 18.07
N LYS A 48 7.69 11.89 17.50
CA LYS A 48 8.64 11.01 18.18
C LYS A 48 9.95 11.03 17.41
N ARG A 49 11.06 10.96 18.15
CA ARG A 49 12.40 10.82 17.54
C ARG A 49 12.57 9.40 17.04
N TRP A 50 13.12 9.27 15.83
CA TRP A 50 13.53 8.00 15.26
C TRP A 50 15.00 7.72 15.55
N LYS A 51 15.90 8.62 15.13
CA LYS A 51 17.35 8.50 15.31
C LYS A 51 17.97 9.84 15.66
N GLY A 52 18.57 9.95 16.83
CA GLY A 52 19.16 11.21 17.31
C GLY A 52 18.09 12.31 17.39
N ILE A 53 18.30 13.41 16.65
CA ILE A 53 17.34 14.53 16.57
C ILE A 53 16.28 14.36 15.46
N TRP A 54 16.41 13.35 14.61
CA TRP A 54 15.57 13.16 13.43
C TRP A 54 14.23 12.50 13.80
N ARG A 55 13.18 12.94 13.10
CA ARG A 55 11.82 12.39 13.20
C ARG A 55 11.45 11.79 11.85
N TRP A 56 11.04 10.54 11.86
CA TRP A 56 10.76 9.75 10.67
C TRP A 56 9.92 8.55 11.05
N TRP A 57 9.03 8.08 10.19
CA TRP A 57 8.31 6.83 10.44
C TRP A 57 9.17 5.62 10.07
N ALA A 58 9.33 4.74 11.05
CA ALA A 58 9.82 3.38 10.88
C ALA A 58 8.76 2.39 11.40
N ASP A 59 8.82 1.14 10.91
CA ASP A 59 7.79 0.14 11.18
C ASP A 59 7.77 -0.29 12.66
N ASP A 60 8.89 -0.17 13.37
CA ASP A 60 9.00 -0.36 14.82
C ASP A 60 8.38 0.78 15.66
N MET A 61 7.72 1.75 15.05
CA MET A 61 7.03 2.85 15.74
C MET A 61 5.50 2.72 15.74
N LEU A 62 4.95 1.75 14.99
CA LEU A 62 3.52 1.60 14.71
C LEU A 62 2.78 0.69 15.73
N GLU A 63 2.66 1.13 16.99
CA GLU A 63 2.14 0.30 18.11
C GLU A 63 0.78 0.73 18.70
N CYS A 64 0.02 1.60 18.04
CA CYS A 64 -1.18 2.19 18.63
C CYS A 64 -2.38 1.22 18.77
N CYS A 65 -2.50 0.19 17.90
CA CYS A 65 -3.65 -0.72 17.88
C CYS A 65 -3.29 -2.14 18.35
N TYR A 66 -2.05 -2.58 18.07
CA TYR A 66 -1.50 -3.87 18.45
C TYR A 66 -0.02 -3.72 18.77
N SER A 67 0.51 -4.59 19.64
CA SER A 67 1.96 -4.65 19.89
C SER A 67 2.70 -5.17 18.67
N LEU A 68 3.95 -4.75 18.48
CA LEU A 68 4.80 -5.30 17.40
C LEU A 68 5.00 -6.81 17.52
N GLU A 69 5.00 -7.35 18.73
CA GLU A 69 5.07 -8.81 18.95
C GLU A 69 3.86 -9.53 18.36
N TYR A 70 2.65 -8.98 18.56
CA TYR A 70 1.44 -9.53 17.97
C TYR A 70 1.49 -9.47 16.44
N VAL A 71 1.86 -8.31 15.89
CA VAL A 71 1.96 -8.10 14.44
C VAL A 71 3.01 -9.03 13.83
N ARG A 72 4.15 -9.23 14.50
CA ARG A 72 5.20 -10.15 14.02
C ARG A 72 4.70 -11.58 13.84
N LYS A 73 3.80 -12.02 14.72
CA LYS A 73 3.27 -13.39 14.71
C LYS A 73 2.10 -13.58 13.76
N HIS A 74 1.24 -12.56 13.59
CA HIS A 74 -0.04 -12.72 12.89
C HIS A 74 -0.17 -11.86 11.61
N GLY A 75 0.75 -10.93 11.38
CA GLY A 75 0.56 -9.85 10.40
C GLY A 75 -0.52 -8.88 10.85
N ILE A 76 -1.08 -8.14 9.90
CA ILE A 76 -2.24 -7.25 10.12
C ILE A 76 -3.33 -7.48 9.08
N ASP A 77 -4.58 -7.49 9.53
CA ASP A 77 -5.76 -7.57 8.66
C ASP A 77 -6.18 -6.18 8.13
N PHE A 78 -7.20 -6.13 7.28
CA PHE A 78 -7.68 -4.89 6.66
C PHE A 78 -8.17 -3.85 7.69
N ARG A 79 -8.80 -4.30 8.79
CA ARG A 79 -9.27 -3.42 9.88
C ARG A 79 -8.09 -2.89 10.69
N ASP A 80 -7.11 -3.75 10.95
CA ASP A 80 -5.89 -3.38 11.67
C ASP A 80 -5.12 -2.30 10.90
N PHE A 81 -5.01 -2.45 9.57
CA PHE A 81 -4.39 -1.45 8.71
C PHE A 81 -5.10 -0.09 8.80
N ILE A 82 -6.44 -0.08 8.80
CA ILE A 82 -7.24 1.15 8.95
C ILE A 82 -7.01 1.79 10.32
N CYS A 83 -7.00 0.98 11.38
CA CYS A 83 -6.76 1.44 12.75
C CYS A 83 -5.38 2.12 12.86
N LEU A 84 -4.34 1.44 12.39
CA LEU A 84 -2.97 1.94 12.38
C LEU A 84 -2.82 3.20 11.53
N SER A 85 -3.49 3.28 10.39
CA SER A 85 -3.43 4.45 9.52
C SER A 85 -4.06 5.68 10.19
N ARG A 86 -5.26 5.53 10.76
CA ARG A 86 -5.99 6.62 11.41
C ARG A 86 -5.31 7.10 12.70
N CYS A 87 -4.84 6.18 13.53
CA CYS A 87 -4.20 6.54 14.80
C CYS A 87 -2.90 7.34 14.60
N ASN A 88 -2.24 7.17 13.44
CA ASN A 88 -1.01 7.87 13.08
C ASN A 88 -1.27 9.09 12.20
N GLY A 89 -2.50 9.62 12.18
CA GLY A 89 -2.79 10.95 11.62
C GLY A 89 -3.27 10.98 10.18
N LEU A 90 -3.51 9.83 9.53
CA LEU A 90 -4.06 9.80 8.18
C LEU A 90 -5.59 9.91 8.16
N THR A 91 -6.11 10.62 7.16
CA THR A 91 -7.50 10.47 6.73
C THR A 91 -7.60 9.26 5.81
N VAL A 92 -8.48 8.31 6.15
CA VAL A 92 -8.55 7.00 5.46
C VAL A 92 -9.96 6.74 4.94
N ILE A 93 -10.07 6.46 3.64
CA ILE A 93 -11.28 6.04 2.94
C ILE A 93 -11.12 4.55 2.57
N PRO A 94 -11.51 3.62 3.46
CA PRO A 94 -11.29 2.19 3.20
C PRO A 94 -12.32 1.64 2.22
N LYS A 95 -11.87 0.94 1.18
CA LYS A 95 -12.74 0.33 0.17
C LYS A 95 -12.47 -1.17 0.02
N ARG A 96 -13.33 -1.98 0.64
CA ARG A 96 -13.33 -3.44 0.42
C ARG A 96 -13.84 -3.76 -0.98
N ALA A 97 -13.12 -4.62 -1.70
CA ALA A 97 -13.42 -4.88 -3.10
C ALA A 97 -14.85 -5.43 -3.34
N GLU A 98 -15.42 -6.18 -2.40
CA GLU A 98 -16.79 -6.68 -2.48
C GLU A 98 -17.88 -5.59 -2.47
N ASN A 99 -17.57 -4.39 -1.99
CA ASN A 99 -18.51 -3.29 -1.83
C ASN A 99 -18.39 -2.21 -2.92
N TYR A 100 -17.43 -2.35 -3.83
CA TYR A 100 -17.12 -1.36 -4.85
C TYR A 100 -16.88 -2.03 -6.21
N THR A 101 -16.93 -1.25 -7.27
CA THR A 101 -16.68 -1.72 -8.63
C THR A 101 -15.23 -1.53 -9.04
N LYS A 102 -14.79 -2.32 -10.04
CA LYS A 102 -13.49 -2.15 -10.68
C LYS A 102 -13.33 -0.73 -11.27
N GLN A 103 -14.41 -0.16 -11.78
CA GLN A 103 -14.39 1.17 -12.39
C GLN A 103 -14.12 2.26 -11.34
N GLU A 104 -14.74 2.16 -10.17
CA GLU A 104 -14.46 3.07 -9.04
C GLU A 104 -13.00 2.94 -8.60
N PHE A 105 -12.47 1.72 -8.47
CA PHE A 105 -11.07 1.51 -8.16
C PHE A 105 -10.11 2.15 -9.17
N ILE A 106 -10.39 2.00 -10.48
CA ILE A 106 -9.58 2.64 -11.53
C ILE A 106 -9.64 4.16 -11.39
N GLN A 107 -10.81 4.73 -11.13
CA GLN A 107 -10.98 6.17 -10.95
C GLN A 107 -10.19 6.68 -9.73
N ASP A 108 -10.30 6.02 -8.57
CA ASP A 108 -9.58 6.42 -7.36
C ASP A 108 -8.06 6.37 -7.56
N VAL A 109 -7.57 5.33 -8.25
CA VAL A 109 -6.14 5.21 -8.59
C VAL A 109 -5.71 6.31 -9.56
N GLU A 110 -6.52 6.60 -10.57
CA GLU A 110 -6.24 7.65 -11.53
C GLU A 110 -6.09 9.01 -10.83
N GLU A 111 -7.05 9.36 -9.98
CA GLU A 111 -7.04 10.60 -9.20
C GLU A 111 -5.80 10.67 -8.29
N ALA A 112 -5.51 9.60 -7.54
CA ALA A 112 -4.36 9.56 -6.64
C ALA A 112 -3.02 9.70 -7.40
N CYS A 113 -2.89 9.06 -8.57
CA CYS A 113 -1.68 9.12 -9.38
C CYS A 113 -1.41 10.50 -10.00
N GLN A 114 -2.40 11.39 -10.06
CA GLN A 114 -2.27 12.76 -10.53
C GLN A 114 -1.88 13.75 -9.41
N THR A 115 -2.03 13.36 -8.15
CA THR A 115 -1.74 14.19 -6.96
C THR A 115 -0.45 13.78 -6.25
N TYR A 116 -0.05 14.55 -5.23
CA TYR A 116 1.12 14.26 -4.38
C TYR A 116 0.75 13.89 -2.94
N ASP A 117 -0.45 14.26 -2.49
CA ASP A 117 -0.94 14.14 -1.11
C ASP A 117 -1.94 12.98 -0.91
N LYS A 118 -2.42 12.38 -2.00
CA LYS A 118 -3.26 11.18 -1.96
C LYS A 118 -2.53 9.99 -2.53
N HIS A 119 -2.62 8.86 -1.82
CA HIS A 119 -2.01 7.60 -2.22
C HIS A 119 -3.02 6.47 -2.11
N ILE A 120 -2.94 5.52 -3.04
CA ILE A 120 -3.66 4.25 -2.95
C ILE A 120 -2.72 3.19 -2.37
N ILE A 121 -3.21 2.49 -1.36
CA ILE A 121 -2.57 1.31 -0.79
C ILE A 121 -3.47 0.13 -1.10
N ILE A 122 -2.93 -0.93 -1.69
CA ILE A 122 -3.70 -2.14 -1.98
C ILE A 122 -3.44 -3.20 -0.92
N SER A 123 -4.51 -3.83 -0.42
CA SER A 123 -4.51 -5.11 0.27
C SER A 123 -4.91 -6.18 -0.74
N TYR A 124 -4.00 -7.08 -1.10
CA TYR A 124 -4.26 -8.05 -2.18
C TYR A 124 -3.74 -9.44 -1.86
N SER A 125 -4.27 -10.45 -2.56
CA SER A 125 -3.73 -11.82 -2.50
C SER A 125 -2.68 -12.03 -3.58
N ARG A 126 -1.45 -12.36 -3.19
CA ARG A 126 -0.40 -12.80 -4.13
C ARG A 126 -0.81 -14.01 -4.96
N LYS A 127 -1.68 -14.89 -4.44
CA LYS A 127 -2.21 -16.03 -5.20
C LYS A 127 -3.00 -15.59 -6.43
N GLY A 128 -3.76 -14.50 -6.29
CA GLY A 128 -4.50 -13.88 -7.40
C GLY A 128 -3.58 -13.41 -8.53
N LEU A 129 -2.32 -13.08 -8.20
CA LEU A 129 -1.28 -12.66 -9.14
C LEU A 129 -0.32 -13.79 -9.56
N GLY A 130 -0.54 -15.03 -9.12
CA GLY A 130 0.39 -16.14 -9.37
C GLY A 130 1.73 -16.00 -8.64
N GLN A 131 1.79 -15.20 -7.58
CA GLN A 131 3.00 -14.97 -6.77
C GLN A 131 3.02 -15.85 -5.52
N THR A 132 4.22 -16.09 -4.99
CA THR A 132 4.43 -16.88 -3.77
C THR A 132 3.92 -16.12 -2.55
N GLY A 133 3.19 -16.80 -1.68
CA GLY A 133 2.57 -16.22 -0.47
C GLY A 133 1.08 -15.94 -0.68
N ASP A 134 0.49 -15.16 0.23
CA ASP A 134 -0.94 -14.81 0.16
C ASP A 134 -1.16 -13.31 0.38
N GLY A 135 -1.76 -12.90 1.51
CA GLY A 135 -2.04 -11.49 1.78
C GLY A 135 -0.79 -10.61 1.76
N HIS A 136 -0.89 -9.44 1.13
CA HIS A 136 0.18 -8.46 1.03
C HIS A 136 -0.38 -7.04 0.95
N TYR A 137 0.41 -6.07 1.40
CA TYR A 137 0.13 -4.63 1.25
C TYR A 137 1.25 -3.96 0.47
N SER A 138 0.91 -3.04 -0.42
CA SER A 138 1.87 -2.15 -1.10
C SER A 138 1.16 -0.94 -1.72
N PRO A 139 1.85 0.20 -1.92
CA PRO A 139 1.25 1.36 -2.58
C PRO A 139 1.28 1.26 -4.12
N ILE A 140 0.35 1.96 -4.77
CA ILE A 140 0.33 2.17 -6.22
C ILE A 140 1.07 3.46 -6.57
N GLY A 141 2.11 3.33 -7.39
CA GLY A 141 2.96 4.44 -7.84
C GLY A 141 2.70 4.92 -9.27
N GLY A 142 1.66 4.45 -9.94
CA GLY A 142 1.31 4.93 -11.28
C GLY A 142 0.27 4.09 -12.02
N TYR A 143 -0.40 4.70 -13.00
CA TYR A 143 -1.43 4.07 -13.82
C TYR A 143 -1.18 4.32 -15.32
N HIS A 144 -0.87 3.26 -16.07
CA HIS A 144 -0.66 3.33 -17.51
C HIS A 144 -1.95 2.94 -18.27
N LYS A 145 -2.75 3.95 -18.64
CA LYS A 145 -4.03 3.80 -19.35
C LYS A 145 -3.96 2.93 -20.60
N LYS A 146 -2.94 3.10 -21.45
CA LYS A 146 -2.87 2.46 -22.77
C LYS A 146 -2.81 0.94 -22.70
N THR A 147 -2.20 0.37 -21.66
CA THR A 147 -2.08 -1.09 -21.47
C THR A 147 -2.85 -1.57 -20.24
N ASN A 148 -3.64 -0.70 -19.62
CA ASN A 148 -4.43 -1.00 -18.43
C ASN A 148 -3.59 -1.64 -17.30
N ASN A 149 -2.40 -1.08 -17.02
CA ASN A 149 -1.52 -1.57 -15.96
C ASN A 149 -1.30 -0.54 -14.85
N MET A 150 -1.17 -1.02 -13.60
CA MET A 150 -0.78 -0.21 -12.45
C MET A 150 0.60 -0.61 -11.93
N LEU A 151 1.40 0.36 -11.50
CA LEU A 151 2.72 0.13 -10.92
C LEU A 151 2.59 -0.13 -9.42
N ILE A 152 2.94 -1.34 -8.99
CA ILE A 152 2.98 -1.73 -7.58
C ILE A 152 4.40 -1.53 -7.05
N LEU A 153 4.54 -0.74 -5.98
CA LEU A 153 5.81 -0.52 -5.29
C LEU A 153 5.97 -1.54 -4.16
N ASP A 154 6.30 -2.79 -4.52
CA ASP A 154 6.32 -3.92 -3.59
C ASP A 154 7.33 -3.72 -2.44
N VAL A 155 6.84 -3.63 -1.20
CA VAL A 155 7.68 -3.48 0.01
C VAL A 155 8.46 -4.73 0.37
N ALA A 156 8.09 -5.91 -0.16
CA ALA A 156 8.88 -7.13 -0.06
C ALA A 156 10.01 -7.11 -1.10
N ARG A 157 10.86 -6.07 -1.06
CA ARG A 157 11.88 -5.78 -2.07
C ARG A 157 12.93 -6.88 -2.22
N TYR A 158 13.13 -7.69 -1.18
CA TYR A 158 13.99 -8.88 -1.20
C TYR A 158 13.38 -10.05 -1.99
N LYS A 159 12.08 -9.98 -2.31
CA LYS A 159 11.31 -11.05 -2.94
C LYS A 159 10.87 -10.70 -4.36
N TYR A 160 10.38 -9.48 -4.57
CA TYR A 160 9.94 -9.00 -5.88
C TYR A 160 10.39 -7.54 -6.09
N PRO A 161 10.75 -7.16 -7.34
CA PRO A 161 10.96 -5.76 -7.68
C PRO A 161 9.61 -5.01 -7.68
N SER A 162 9.62 -3.70 -7.91
CA SER A 162 8.39 -3.02 -8.36
C SER A 162 8.00 -3.51 -9.75
N TYR A 163 6.71 -3.73 -9.98
CA TYR A 163 6.22 -4.31 -11.24
C TYR A 163 4.91 -3.68 -11.69
N TRP A 164 4.69 -3.71 -13.01
CA TRP A 164 3.42 -3.34 -13.62
C TRP A 164 2.50 -4.56 -13.61
N CYS A 165 1.29 -4.38 -13.07
CA CYS A 165 0.29 -5.42 -12.97
C CYS A 165 -0.92 -5.07 -13.85
N ASP A 166 -1.46 -6.04 -14.57
CA ASP A 166 -2.73 -5.91 -15.28
C ASP A 166 -3.87 -5.65 -14.28
N ILE A 167 -4.73 -4.68 -14.58
CA ILE A 167 -5.77 -4.24 -13.66
C ILE A 167 -6.84 -5.32 -13.43
N ASP A 168 -7.14 -6.18 -14.42
CA ASP A 168 -8.12 -7.24 -14.22
C ASP A 168 -7.57 -8.31 -13.29
N LEU A 169 -6.28 -8.64 -13.43
CA LEU A 169 -5.59 -9.53 -12.50
C LEU A 169 -5.50 -8.92 -11.09
N LEU A 170 -5.18 -7.63 -11.01
CA LEU A 170 -5.11 -6.91 -9.74
C LEU A 170 -6.47 -6.86 -9.05
N TRP A 171 -7.53 -6.47 -9.76
CA TRP A 171 -8.89 -6.43 -9.23
C TRP A 171 -9.36 -7.81 -8.73
N LYS A 172 -9.05 -8.87 -9.48
CA LYS A 172 -9.30 -10.25 -9.03
C LYS A 172 -8.59 -10.54 -7.70
N SER A 173 -7.34 -10.10 -7.55
CA SER A 173 -6.56 -10.32 -6.31
C SER A 173 -7.09 -9.54 -5.09
N LEU A 174 -7.72 -8.38 -5.29
CA LEU A 174 -8.40 -7.60 -4.25
C LEU A 174 -9.71 -8.28 -3.81
N ASN A 175 -10.43 -8.89 -4.74
CA ASN A 175 -11.69 -9.60 -4.48
C ASN A 175 -11.50 -10.96 -3.77
N MET A 176 -10.28 -11.48 -3.68
CA MET A 176 -10.04 -12.72 -2.96
C MET A 176 -10.30 -12.53 -1.46
N ILE A 177 -11.04 -13.47 -0.86
CA ILE A 177 -11.36 -13.47 0.56
C ILE A 177 -10.09 -13.63 1.40
N ASP A 178 -9.94 -12.76 2.38
CA ASP A 178 -9.01 -12.96 3.49
C ASP A 178 -9.67 -13.89 4.52
N LYS A 179 -9.05 -15.04 4.75
CA LYS A 179 -9.57 -16.06 5.68
C LYS A 179 -9.66 -15.59 7.12
N VAL A 180 -8.83 -14.61 7.52
CA VAL A 180 -8.84 -14.07 8.89
C VAL A 180 -10.11 -13.25 9.13
N THR A 181 -10.50 -12.44 8.14
CA THR A 181 -11.66 -11.54 8.28
C THR A 181 -12.96 -12.11 7.75
N GLY A 182 -12.90 -13.09 6.83
CA GLY A 182 -14.07 -13.59 6.10
C GLY A 182 -14.57 -12.65 5.00
N HIS A 183 -13.88 -11.53 4.77
CA HIS A 183 -14.22 -10.53 3.77
C HIS A 183 -13.19 -10.48 2.65
N SER A 184 -13.57 -9.93 1.51
CA SER A 184 -12.62 -9.50 0.48
C SER A 184 -11.58 -8.54 1.06
N ARG A 185 -10.43 -8.49 0.41
CA ARG A 185 -9.43 -7.46 0.66
C ARG A 185 -9.91 -6.16 0.01
N GLY A 186 -9.01 -5.28 -0.40
CA GLY A 186 -9.42 -3.97 -0.88
C GLY A 186 -8.28 -2.99 -0.98
N TYR A 187 -8.60 -1.71 -0.89
CA TYR A 187 -7.66 -0.61 -0.98
C TYR A 187 -8.07 0.58 -0.11
#